data_AF-A0A7C7G1R4-F1
#
_entry.id   AF-A0A7C7G1R4-F1
#
_cell.length_a   1.000
_cell.length_b   1.000
_cell.length_c   1.000
_cell.angle_alpha   90.00
_cell.angle_beta   90.00
_cell.angle_gamma   90.00
#
_symmetry.space_group_name_H-M   'P 1'
#
loop_
_entity.id
_entity.type
_entity.pdbx_description
1 polymer ?
#
loop_
_entity_poly.entity_id
_entity_poly.type
_entity_poly.pdbx_seq_one_letter_code
_entity_poly.pdbx_strand_id
1 'polypeptide(L)'
;MKNKAFVFDLDGTLFETTATDRGTPSSPNFIEFGDTAKLLNESNPLPLLKLAQQVQAEGHKVYILTARQNIIAPAIKKLLHRYGIKAEYVFTVGDRGFDIPAYKAEILSQLAKDHKTYYWDDDIDNLTMVPSAIRTFLA
;
A
#
# COMPACT_ATOMS: atom_id res chain seq x y z
N MET A 1 -0.83 -25.58 -5.44
CA MET A 1 -0.42 -24.32 -6.10
C MET A 1 -0.38 -23.22 -5.04
N LYS A 2 0.59 -22.29 -5.08
CA LYS A 2 0.58 -21.13 -4.17
C LYS A 2 -0.59 -20.21 -4.51
N ASN A 3 -1.32 -19.72 -3.50
CA ASN A 3 -2.34 -18.69 -3.70
C ASN A 3 -1.69 -17.40 -4.20
N LYS A 4 -2.38 -16.60 -5.01
CA LYS A 4 -1.87 -15.31 -5.46
C LYS A 4 -2.14 -14.23 -4.42
N ALA A 5 -1.16 -13.38 -4.18
CA ALA A 5 -1.31 -12.18 -3.36
C ALA A 5 -1.06 -10.95 -4.24
N PHE A 6 -2.05 -10.06 -4.34
CA PHE A 6 -1.94 -8.80 -5.07
C PHE A 6 -1.81 -7.69 -4.04
N VAL A 7 -0.63 -7.07 -4.01
CA VAL A 7 -0.26 -6.07 -3.02
C VAL A 7 -0.20 -4.72 -3.74
N PHE A 8 -0.89 -3.73 -3.22
CA PHE A 8 -0.89 -2.38 -3.76
C PHE A 8 -0.41 -1.41 -2.69
N ASP A 9 0.46 -0.49 -3.06
CA ASP A 9 0.58 0.75 -2.30
C ASP A 9 -0.72 1.57 -2.35
N LEU A 10 -0.86 2.54 -1.46
CA LEU A 10 -2.04 3.37 -1.35
C LEU A 10 -1.87 4.73 -2.02
N ASP A 11 -0.86 5.49 -1.60
CA ASP A 11 -0.71 6.92 -1.87
C ASP A 11 0.07 7.10 -3.16
N GLY A 12 -0.50 7.76 -4.18
CA GLY A 12 0.12 7.82 -5.52
C GLY A 12 -0.11 6.57 -6.37
N THR A 13 -0.48 5.44 -5.75
CA THR A 13 -0.77 4.18 -6.43
C THR A 13 -2.28 3.90 -6.62
N LEU A 14 -3.04 3.77 -5.53
CA LEU A 14 -4.50 3.53 -5.61
C LEU A 14 -5.31 4.81 -5.49
N PHE A 15 -4.78 5.79 -4.77
CA PHE A 15 -5.41 7.08 -4.54
C PHE A 15 -4.38 8.19 -4.66
N GLU A 16 -4.76 9.27 -5.33
CA GLU A 16 -4.14 10.57 -5.10
C GLU A 16 -4.61 11.03 -3.73
N THR A 17 -3.69 11.30 -2.81
CA THR A 17 -4.02 11.73 -1.45
C THR A 17 -3.31 13.02 -1.12
N THR A 18 -3.76 13.69 -0.05
CA THR A 18 -3.06 14.87 0.44
C THR A 18 -1.82 14.52 1.27
N ALA A 19 -1.42 13.24 1.36
CA ALA A 19 -0.26 12.86 2.14
C ALA A 19 0.99 13.49 1.53
N THR A 20 1.61 14.41 2.26
CA THR A 20 2.88 15.01 1.89
C THR A 20 3.90 14.67 2.96
N ASP A 21 5.12 14.34 2.52
CA ASP A 21 6.26 14.31 3.43
C ASP A 21 6.54 15.75 3.86
N ARG A 22 6.22 16.10 5.11
CA ARG A 22 6.54 17.41 5.69
C ARG A 22 7.84 17.39 6.49
N GLY A 23 8.64 16.34 6.30
CA GLY A 23 9.95 16.19 6.88
C GLY A 23 11.06 16.99 6.20
N THR A 24 12.12 17.23 6.97
CA THR A 24 13.46 17.36 6.38
C THR A 24 14.19 16.01 6.55
N PRO A 25 15.25 15.72 5.77
CA PRO A 25 16.08 14.52 5.98
C PRO A 25 16.61 14.37 7.42
N SER A 26 16.66 15.49 8.17
CA SER A 26 17.10 15.56 9.57
C SER A 26 15.97 15.54 10.61
N SER A 27 14.70 15.66 10.22
CA SER A 27 13.54 15.65 11.13
C SER A 27 12.24 15.36 10.36
N PRO A 28 11.95 14.08 10.04
CA PRO A 28 10.76 13.77 9.26
C PRO A 28 9.49 13.86 10.11
N ASN A 29 8.63 14.83 9.80
CA ASN A 29 7.33 15.00 10.46
C ASN A 29 6.22 14.58 9.51
N PHE A 30 5.81 13.31 9.61
CA PHE A 30 4.75 12.68 8.81
C PHE A 30 3.33 13.02 9.28
N ILE A 31 3.10 14.26 9.72
CA ILE A 31 1.84 14.68 10.40
C ILE A 31 0.60 14.39 9.52
N GLU A 32 0.74 14.35 8.19
CA GLU A 32 -0.37 14.11 7.26
C GLU A 32 -0.70 12.61 7.03
N PHE A 33 0.21 11.70 7.39
CA PHE A 33 0.02 10.26 7.26
C PHE A 33 -0.87 9.66 8.37
N GLY A 34 -1.33 10.47 9.33
CA GLY A 34 -2.17 10.09 10.47
C GLY A 34 -3.60 10.69 10.46
N ASP A 35 -3.95 11.52 9.46
CA ASP A 35 -5.26 12.18 9.41
C ASP A 35 -6.32 11.32 8.71
N THR A 36 -7.18 10.68 9.51
CA THR A 36 -8.29 9.85 9.00
C THR A 36 -9.34 10.65 8.22
N ALA A 37 -9.58 11.92 8.58
CA ALA A 37 -10.63 12.73 7.97
C ALA A 37 -10.22 13.14 6.56
N LYS A 38 -8.98 13.61 6.39
CA LYS A 38 -8.41 13.90 5.06
C LYS A 38 -8.38 12.68 4.17
N LEU A 39 -7.88 11.54 4.67
CA LEU A 39 -7.89 10.29 3.92
C LEU A 39 -9.30 9.94 3.41
N LEU A 40 -10.32 10.08 4.25
CA LEU A 40 -11.68 9.68 3.91
C LEU A 40 -12.43 10.69 3.03
N ASN A 41 -12.05 11.96 3.02
CA ASN A 41 -12.85 13.01 2.39
C ASN A 41 -12.13 13.69 1.21
N GLU A 42 -10.82 13.57 1.12
CA GLU A 42 -10.00 14.30 0.14
C GLU A 42 -9.18 13.37 -0.78
N SER A 43 -9.23 12.05 -0.56
CA SER A 43 -8.54 11.09 -1.45
C SER A 43 -9.33 10.83 -2.72
N ASN A 44 -8.65 10.89 -3.87
CA ASN A 44 -9.25 10.70 -5.19
C ASN A 44 -8.76 9.36 -5.79
N PRO A 45 -9.66 8.52 -6.33
CA PRO A 45 -9.28 7.22 -6.86
C PRO A 45 -8.43 7.36 -8.14
N LEU A 46 -7.36 6.57 -8.24
CA LEU A 46 -6.52 6.46 -9.42
C LEU A 46 -6.94 5.27 -10.32
N PRO A 47 -6.51 5.22 -11.60
CA PRO A 47 -6.91 4.17 -12.53
C PRO A 47 -6.65 2.74 -12.02
N LEU A 48 -5.56 2.52 -11.26
CA LEU A 48 -5.18 1.20 -10.75
C LEU A 48 -6.18 0.63 -9.73
N LEU A 49 -7.05 1.47 -9.14
CA LEU A 49 -8.15 1.01 -8.30
C LEU A 49 -9.10 0.05 -9.04
N LYS A 50 -9.27 0.23 -10.36
CA LYS A 50 -10.06 -0.69 -11.19
C LYS A 50 -9.42 -2.08 -11.28
N LEU A 51 -8.09 -2.16 -11.30
CA LEU A 51 -7.38 -3.44 -11.27
C LEU A 51 -7.61 -4.14 -9.93
N ALA A 52 -7.51 -3.40 -8.81
CA ALA A 52 -7.79 -3.97 -7.49
C ALA A 52 -9.23 -4.52 -7.38
N GLN A 53 -10.22 -3.83 -7.97
CA GLN A 53 -11.59 -4.31 -8.06
C GLN A 53 -11.69 -5.61 -8.89
N GLN A 54 -11.05 -5.66 -10.04
CA GLN A 54 -11.04 -6.85 -10.91
C GLN A 54 -10.38 -8.05 -10.23
N VAL A 55 -9.21 -7.86 -9.62
CA VAL A 55 -8.51 -8.88 -8.83
C VAL A 55 -9.43 -9.49 -7.78
N GLN A 56 -10.15 -8.66 -7.03
CA GLN A 56 -11.10 -9.16 -6.04
C GLN A 56 -12.30 -9.88 -6.68
N ALA A 57 -12.85 -9.34 -7.77
CA ALA A 57 -13.96 -9.96 -8.49
C ALA A 57 -13.60 -11.36 -9.03
N GLU A 58 -12.33 -11.58 -9.37
CA GLU A 58 -11.78 -12.88 -9.76
C GLU A 58 -11.53 -13.82 -8.56
N GLY A 59 -11.85 -13.40 -7.33
CA GLY A 59 -11.68 -14.20 -6.12
C GLY A 59 -10.24 -14.22 -5.60
N HIS A 60 -9.39 -13.29 -6.04
CA HIS A 60 -8.02 -13.15 -5.54
C HIS A 60 -7.94 -12.20 -4.34
N LYS A 61 -6.95 -12.43 -3.48
CA LYS A 61 -6.72 -11.62 -2.28
C LYS A 61 -6.02 -10.31 -2.64
N VAL A 62 -6.63 -9.20 -2.21
CA VAL A 62 -6.08 -7.84 -2.29
C VAL A 62 -5.47 -7.49 -0.93
N TYR A 63 -4.22 -7.02 -0.94
CA TYR A 63 -3.50 -6.52 0.21
C TYR A 63 -3.09 -5.07 -0.05
N ILE A 64 -3.07 -4.25 0.99
CA ILE A 64 -2.50 -2.90 0.94
C ILE A 64 -1.17 -2.90 1.69
N LEU A 65 -0.16 -2.21 1.17
CA LEU A 65 1.13 -2.00 1.81
C LEU A 65 1.54 -0.54 1.69
N THR A 66 1.40 0.24 2.76
CA THR A 66 1.54 1.70 2.74
C THR A 66 2.57 2.20 3.76
N ALA A 67 3.18 3.34 3.44
CA ALA A 67 4.02 4.10 4.37
C ALA A 67 3.24 4.82 5.47
N ARG A 68 1.90 4.78 5.47
CA ARG A 68 1.08 5.35 6.56
C ARG A 68 1.31 4.64 7.90
N GLN A 69 0.97 5.34 8.98
CA GLN A 69 1.00 4.81 10.35
C GLN A 69 -0.11 3.77 10.57
N ASN A 70 0.09 2.85 11.51
CA ASN A 70 -0.84 1.75 11.80
C ASN A 70 -2.21 2.24 12.27
N ILE A 71 -2.27 3.38 12.96
CA ILE A 71 -3.53 3.98 13.43
C ILE A 71 -4.52 4.27 12.28
N ILE A 72 -4.03 4.40 11.05
CA ILE A 72 -4.83 4.71 9.86
C ILE A 72 -5.39 3.47 9.16
N ALA A 73 -4.92 2.26 9.47
CA ALA A 73 -5.37 1.04 8.81
C ALA A 73 -6.91 0.85 8.79
N PRO A 74 -7.67 1.14 9.87
CA PRO A 74 -9.13 1.08 9.84
C PRO A 74 -9.77 2.08 8.86
N ALA A 75 -9.21 3.29 8.74
CA ALA A 75 -9.71 4.30 7.82
C ALA A 75 -9.42 3.92 6.36
N ILE A 76 -8.27 3.31 6.07
CA ILE A 76 -7.95 2.75 4.74
C ILE A 76 -8.97 1.68 4.36
N LYS A 77 -9.27 0.73 5.27
CA LYS A 77 -10.29 -0.29 5.02
C LYS A 77 -11.66 0.34 4.73
N LYS A 78 -12.03 1.38 5.47
CA LYS A 78 -13.28 2.12 5.24
C LYS A 78 -13.28 2.84 3.88
N LEU A 79 -12.17 3.45 3.47
CA LEU A 79 -12.02 4.09 2.16
C LEU A 79 -12.21 3.06 1.04
N LEU A 80 -11.44 1.97 1.04
CA LEU A 80 -11.52 0.88 0.06
C LEU A 80 -12.93 0.30 -0.06
N HIS A 81 -13.61 0.15 1.07
CA HIS A 81 -14.98 -0.38 1.10
C HIS A 81 -15.97 0.48 0.32
N ARG A 82 -15.79 1.81 0.27
CA ARG A 82 -16.64 2.71 -0.55
C ARG A 82 -16.51 2.42 -2.05
N TYR A 83 -15.40 1.80 -2.46
CA TYR A 83 -15.13 1.40 -3.84
C TYR A 83 -15.32 -0.11 -4.06
N GLY A 84 -15.98 -0.80 -3.12
CA GLY A 84 -16.28 -2.23 -3.23
C GLY A 84 -15.08 -3.15 -3.00
N ILE A 85 -13.97 -2.65 -2.46
CA ILE A 85 -12.78 -3.45 -2.16
C ILE A 85 -12.75 -3.79 -0.66
N LYS A 86 -12.60 -5.07 -0.35
CA LYS A 86 -12.35 -5.64 0.97
C LYS A 86 -10.93 -6.20 0.98
N ALA A 87 -9.98 -5.36 1.38
CA ALA A 87 -8.61 -5.80 1.57
C ALA A 87 -8.53 -6.93 2.62
N GLU A 88 -7.80 -7.99 2.29
CA GLU A 88 -7.48 -9.09 3.20
C GLU A 88 -6.71 -8.55 4.41
N TYR A 89 -5.72 -7.71 4.15
CA TYR A 89 -4.93 -7.04 5.18
C TYR A 89 -4.42 -5.69 4.67
N VAL A 90 -4.17 -4.78 5.62
CA VAL A 90 -3.53 -3.47 5.38
C VAL A 90 -2.25 -3.45 6.20
N PHE A 91 -1.12 -3.60 5.52
CA PHE A 91 0.20 -3.46 6.10
C PHE A 91 0.60 -1.99 6.11
N THR A 92 1.00 -1.50 7.28
CA THR A 92 1.45 -0.14 7.51
C THR A 92 2.88 -0.20 8.02
N VAL A 93 3.80 0.53 7.38
CA VAL A 93 5.22 0.55 7.78
C VAL A 93 5.66 1.90 8.36
N GLY A 94 4.80 2.92 8.37
CA GLY A 94 5.15 4.28 8.80
C GLY A 94 5.64 4.40 10.25
N ASP A 95 5.17 3.53 11.14
CA ASP A 95 5.61 3.53 12.55
C ASP A 95 6.98 2.89 12.77
N ARG A 96 7.57 2.29 11.73
CA ARG A 96 8.84 1.54 11.82
C ARG A 96 10.07 2.43 11.60
N GLY A 97 9.89 3.68 11.18
CA GLY A 97 10.98 4.61 10.88
C GLY A 97 11.05 4.96 9.39
N PHE A 98 12.24 5.32 8.92
CA PHE A 98 12.40 6.02 7.63
C PHE A 98 12.81 5.14 6.45
N ASP A 99 13.24 3.89 6.70
CA ASP A 99 13.61 2.95 5.65
C ASP A 99 12.37 2.21 5.10
N ILE A 100 11.46 3.00 4.52
CA ILE A 100 10.20 2.51 3.95
C ILE A 100 10.45 1.39 2.92
N PRO A 101 11.40 1.53 1.96
CA PRO A 101 11.70 0.48 1.01
C PRO A 101 12.10 -0.84 1.66
N ALA A 102 13.00 -0.83 2.67
CA ALA A 102 13.40 -2.05 3.35
C ALA A 102 12.25 -2.72 4.10
N TYR A 103 11.41 -1.93 4.79
CA TYR A 103 10.27 -2.46 5.53
C TYR A 103 9.19 -3.04 4.63
N LYS A 104 8.93 -2.41 3.48
CA LYS A 104 8.03 -2.95 2.47
C LYS A 104 8.59 -4.27 1.89
N ALA A 105 9.88 -4.31 1.54
CA ALA A 105 10.55 -5.50 1.03
C ALA A 105 10.50 -6.68 2.03
N GLU A 106 10.63 -6.42 3.33
CA GLU A 106 10.51 -7.44 4.37
C GLU A 106 9.11 -8.07 4.39
N ILE A 107 8.05 -7.26 4.41
CA ILE A 107 6.65 -7.74 4.39
C ILE A 107 6.36 -8.55 3.13
N LEU A 108 6.80 -8.05 1.98
CA LEU A 108 6.67 -8.74 0.69
C LEU A 108 7.39 -10.10 0.70
N SER A 109 8.59 -10.15 1.29
CA SER A 109 9.36 -11.39 1.45
C SER A 109 8.62 -12.41 2.31
N GLN A 110 7.96 -11.97 3.39
CA GLN A 110 7.14 -12.84 4.23
C GLN A 110 5.93 -13.38 3.47
N LEU A 111 5.20 -12.53 2.73
CA LEU A 111 4.06 -12.96 1.90
C LEU A 111 4.47 -13.98 0.83
N ALA A 112 5.62 -13.76 0.18
CA ALA A 112 6.11 -14.60 -0.92
C ALA A 112 6.50 -16.03 -0.50
N LYS A 113 6.72 -16.27 0.80
CA LYS A 113 6.94 -17.63 1.34
C LYS A 113 5.77 -18.55 0.99
N ASP A 114 4.54 -18.05 1.13
CA ASP A 114 3.32 -18.83 0.96
C ASP A 114 2.52 -18.45 -0.30
N HIS A 115 2.79 -17.29 -0.88
CA HIS A 115 2.02 -16.75 -2.00
C HIS A 115 2.88 -16.52 -3.25
N LYS A 116 2.22 -16.51 -4.42
CA LYS A 116 2.77 -15.88 -5.62
C LYS A 116 2.40 -14.40 -5.57
N THR A 117 3.38 -13.57 -5.23
CA THR A 117 3.15 -12.14 -4.92
C THR A 117 3.36 -11.25 -6.15
N TYR A 118 2.46 -10.29 -6.32
CA TYR A 118 2.50 -9.23 -7.32
C TYR A 118 2.37 -7.90 -6.56
N TYR A 119 3.18 -6.91 -6.91
CA TYR A 119 3.28 -5.67 -6.14
C TYR A 119 3.32 -4.43 -7.05
N TRP A 120 2.47 -3.46 -6.74
CA TRP A 120 2.41 -2.15 -7.40
C TRP A 120 2.74 -1.05 -6.41
N ASP A 121 3.60 -0.13 -6.83
CA ASP A 121 4.00 1.08 -6.11
C ASP A 121 4.36 2.16 -7.14
N ASP A 122 4.14 3.43 -6.83
CA ASP A 122 4.50 4.58 -7.66
C ASP A 122 5.93 5.06 -7.40
N ASP A 123 6.55 4.63 -6.30
CA ASP A 123 7.94 4.94 -5.97
C ASP A 123 8.89 3.81 -6.37
N ILE A 124 9.84 4.13 -7.25
CA ILE A 124 10.84 3.19 -7.77
C ILE A 124 11.76 2.63 -6.68
N ASP A 125 12.01 3.36 -5.60
CA ASP A 125 12.87 2.90 -4.51
C ASP A 125 12.20 1.75 -3.76
N ASN A 126 10.87 1.82 -3.56
CA ASN A 126 10.08 0.74 -2.98
C ASN A 126 10.11 -0.54 -3.84
N LEU A 127 10.31 -0.43 -5.15
CA LEU A 127 10.38 -1.58 -6.06
C LEU A 127 11.78 -2.19 -6.15
N THR A 128 12.83 -1.37 -6.00
CA THR A 128 14.22 -1.77 -6.22
C THR A 128 14.72 -2.76 -5.17
N MET A 129 14.24 -2.66 -3.93
CA MET A 129 14.64 -3.55 -2.83
C MET A 129 13.83 -4.86 -2.78
N VAL A 130 12.83 -5.02 -3.64
CA VAL A 130 11.95 -6.18 -3.63
C VAL A 130 12.69 -7.42 -4.17
N PRO A 131 12.59 -8.58 -3.49
CA PRO A 131 13.20 -9.81 -4.01
C PRO A 131 12.72 -10.17 -5.41
N SER A 132 13.62 -10.64 -6.27
CA SER A 132 13.36 -10.96 -7.69
C SER A 132 12.28 -12.04 -7.93
N ALA A 133 11.93 -12.81 -6.91
CA ALA A 133 10.83 -13.79 -6.98
C ALA A 133 9.43 -13.14 -7.02
N ILE A 134 9.32 -11.86 -6.67
CA ILE A 134 8.09 -11.08 -6.65
C ILE A 134 8.01 -10.27 -7.94
N ARG A 135 6.83 -10.26 -8.57
CA ARG A 135 6.63 -9.44 -9.77
C ARG A 135 6.23 -8.03 -9.36
N THR A 136 7.07 -7.06 -9.67
CA THR A 136 6.86 -5.64 -9.38
C THR A 136 6.38 -4.88 -10.60
N PHE A 137 5.63 -3.80 -10.37
CA PHE A 137 5.06 -2.94 -11.38
C PHE A 137 5.12 -1.50 -10.87
N LEU A 138 5.70 -0.60 -11.67
CA LEU A 138 5.60 0.84 -11.42
C LEU A 138 4.19 1.30 -11.83
N ALA A 139 3.49 1.94 -10.89
CA ALA A 139 2.09 2.37 -11.05
C ALA A 139 1.95 3.64 -11.90
#